data_AF-A0A926GZZ5-F1
#
_entry.id   AF-A0A926GZZ5-F1
#
_cell.length_a   1.000
_cell.length_b   1.000
_cell.length_c   1.000
_cell.angle_alpha   90.00
_cell.angle_beta   90.00
_cell.angle_gamma   90.00
#
_symmetry.space_group_name_H-M   'P 1'
#
loop_
_entity.id
_entity.type
_entity.pdbx_description
1 polymer ?
#
loop_
_entity_poly.entity_id
_entity_poly.type
_entity_poly.pdbx_seq_one_letter_code
_entity_poly.pdbx_strand_id
1 'polypeptide(L)'
;MAKKKPNWDKTKLDTWLDGNENLLLPNGEEVAIRMYGQGLGDCFLLAFPHPASAKGVYHVVIDCGVVQGTPDPAERMRKVVTGLHTATGGAIDLLVVTHQHWDHVNGFLLAEDLWANFAVETVWLAWTEGGRPELEAARRLLDASRKQQEQAVRLAAQRAVRHGLHDDMGGVLGMAAFLGAAESSDGEESKTDKAMEIVKQFKKQDANPSAIEFCEPGEVRPLPGLSVDVYVLGPPTDYADLKKTAPGNADGYHWQTGRDPNGSPIPHSARKTESPAKERAFDGQLALRRETQSLTQFNAFASGIGSSLSFAASRDAADLRDRSYPFDRTRRVAWNTAETEAVTEAKPAQQARHPALNSYFDPVNKWRRIDFDWLGVAENFAIKADSLTNNTSLVLAFELPKKSDAEAESLRRVLLFVGDAQAGNWLSWDKITAWNKHDSANPSQAKPDMDDLLGRVIFYKVGHHGSHNATLQAQGIDRMATKSGELTAFLPVSYPIAHLVWRWCEMPFEPICDALMERPKGRVFTPLGLLSKTPGSVVQNDHLLSALKLPAKVRASDKTVLEGETPLWVQVSLPY
;
A
#
# COMPACT_ATOMS: atom_id res chain seq x y z
N MET A 1 -21.66 13.50 -30.32
CA MET A 1 -22.22 14.48 -29.37
C MET A 1 -21.06 15.15 -28.65
N ALA A 2 -20.86 16.46 -28.83
CA ALA A 2 -19.81 17.20 -28.12
C ALA A 2 -20.11 17.15 -26.62
N LYS A 3 -19.21 16.54 -25.81
CA LYS A 3 -19.31 16.56 -24.36
C LYS A 3 -19.26 18.03 -23.92
N LYS A 4 -20.36 18.55 -23.36
CA LYS A 4 -20.39 19.88 -22.73
C LYS A 4 -19.27 19.93 -21.71
N LYS A 5 -18.36 20.92 -21.81
CA LYS A 5 -17.45 21.26 -20.72
C LYS A 5 -18.29 21.47 -19.45
N PRO A 6 -17.94 20.85 -18.31
CA PRO A 6 -18.65 21.10 -17.06
C PRO A 6 -18.60 22.61 -16.76
N ASN A 7 -19.77 23.24 -16.64
CA ASN A 7 -19.88 24.63 -16.25
C ASN A 7 -19.74 24.66 -14.72
N TRP A 8 -18.51 24.71 -14.22
CA TRP A 8 -18.24 24.67 -12.78
C TRP A 8 -18.12 26.08 -12.20
N ASP A 9 -18.57 26.21 -10.95
CA ASP A 9 -18.67 27.48 -10.22
C ASP A 9 -17.44 27.68 -9.33
N LYS A 10 -16.57 28.61 -9.74
CA LYS A 10 -15.32 28.96 -9.05
C LYS A 10 -15.51 29.30 -7.57
N THR A 11 -16.68 29.85 -7.22
CA THR A 11 -17.00 30.25 -5.84
C THR A 11 -17.10 29.06 -4.88
N LYS A 12 -17.36 27.83 -5.37
CA LYS A 12 -17.38 26.64 -4.50
C LYS A 12 -16.00 26.22 -4.01
N LEU A 13 -14.93 26.45 -4.79
CA LEU A 13 -13.56 26.19 -4.35
C LEU A 13 -13.16 27.18 -3.25
N ASP A 14 -13.52 28.45 -3.43
CA ASP A 14 -13.29 29.54 -2.48
C ASP A 14 -14.09 29.34 -1.16
N THR A 15 -15.21 28.59 -1.18
CA THR A 15 -15.94 28.24 0.06
C THR A 15 -15.32 27.09 0.86
N TRP A 16 -14.40 26.31 0.26
CA TRP A 16 -13.74 25.18 0.93
C TRP A 16 -12.41 25.56 1.58
N LEU A 17 -11.91 26.76 1.29
CA LEU A 17 -10.65 27.28 1.76
C LEU A 17 -10.86 28.71 2.25
N ASP A 18 -10.59 28.97 3.52
CA ASP A 18 -10.32 30.35 3.94
C ASP A 18 -9.07 30.79 3.17
N GLY A 19 -9.15 31.86 2.36
CA GLY A 19 -8.16 32.30 1.37
C GLY A 19 -6.75 32.69 1.87
N ASN A 20 -6.23 31.99 2.86
CA ASN A 20 -4.93 32.15 3.49
C ASN A 20 -3.90 31.07 3.08
N GLU A 21 -4.29 29.99 2.39
CA GLU A 21 -3.32 29.07 1.79
C GLU A 21 -2.94 29.53 0.38
N ASN A 22 -1.68 29.90 0.21
CA ASN A 22 -1.07 30.25 -1.07
C ASN A 22 -0.29 29.05 -1.63
N LEU A 23 0.23 29.21 -2.85
CA LEU A 23 1.23 28.34 -3.46
C LEU A 23 2.31 27.98 -2.42
N LEU A 24 2.58 26.69 -2.23
CA LEU A 24 3.64 26.21 -1.34
C LEU A 24 4.98 26.52 -1.98
N LEU A 25 5.61 27.59 -1.49
CA LEU A 25 6.94 28.02 -1.89
C LEU A 25 7.95 27.64 -0.79
N PRO A 26 8.94 26.79 -1.08
CA PRO A 26 10.04 26.55 -0.16
C PRO A 26 10.94 27.78 -0.08
N ASN A 27 11.59 27.99 1.07
CA ASN A 27 12.52 29.09 1.26
C ASN A 27 13.96 28.62 0.99
N GLY A 28 14.75 29.44 0.31
CA GLY A 28 16.20 29.24 0.17
C GLY A 28 16.59 27.84 -0.30
N GLU A 29 17.36 27.13 0.53
CA GLU A 29 17.90 25.79 0.29
C GLU A 29 17.22 24.76 1.19
N GLU A 30 15.89 24.79 1.19
CA GLU A 30 15.05 23.86 1.96
C GLU A 30 14.08 23.15 1.02
N VAL A 31 13.73 21.91 1.35
CA VAL A 31 12.58 21.21 0.74
C VAL A 31 11.41 21.27 1.72
N ALA A 32 10.26 21.76 1.28
CA ALA A 32 9.03 21.69 2.07
C ALA A 32 8.31 20.36 1.77
N ILE A 33 7.90 19.65 2.81
CA ILE A 33 7.22 18.36 2.71
C ILE A 33 5.93 18.42 3.51
N ARG A 34 4.80 18.14 2.87
CA ARG A 34 3.47 18.00 3.49
C ARG A 34 3.03 16.53 3.48
N MET A 35 2.52 16.06 4.61
CA MET A 35 1.71 14.85 4.72
C MET A 35 0.26 15.28 4.98
N TYR A 36 -0.67 14.86 4.13
CA TYR A 36 -2.09 15.19 4.32
C TYR A 36 -2.74 14.33 5.41
N GLY A 37 -3.74 14.90 6.07
CA GLY A 37 -4.32 14.40 7.32
C GLY A 37 -5.57 13.53 7.16
N GLN A 38 -5.78 12.92 5.99
CA GLN A 38 -7.00 12.16 5.67
C GLN A 38 -7.25 10.98 6.60
N GLY A 39 -6.20 10.43 7.23
CA GLY A 39 -6.29 9.34 8.19
C GLY A 39 -5.15 8.35 7.97
N LEU A 40 -5.51 7.08 7.77
CA LEU A 40 -4.60 6.02 7.35
C LEU A 40 -4.64 5.96 5.81
N GLY A 41 -3.49 6.03 5.17
CA GLY A 41 -3.33 6.16 3.71
C GLY A 41 -2.33 7.27 3.36
N ASP A 42 -1.95 7.34 2.09
CA ASP A 42 -0.84 8.17 1.64
C ASP A 42 -1.29 9.31 0.73
N CYS A 43 -0.79 10.51 1.02
CA CYS A 43 -0.86 11.66 0.12
C CYS A 43 0.18 12.69 0.58
N PHE A 44 1.26 12.84 -0.19
CA PHE A 44 2.36 13.74 0.14
C PHE A 44 2.57 14.78 -0.95
N LEU A 45 2.97 15.98 -0.55
CA LEU A 45 3.43 17.04 -1.46
C LEU A 45 4.81 17.49 -1.05
N LEU A 46 5.76 17.44 -1.98
CA LEU A 46 7.10 18.00 -1.83
C LEU A 46 7.20 19.23 -2.73
N ALA A 47 7.87 20.26 -2.23
CA ALA A 47 8.16 21.47 -2.98
C ALA A 47 9.66 21.76 -2.92
N PHE A 48 10.32 21.70 -4.08
CA PHE A 48 11.74 21.97 -4.23
C PHE A 48 11.96 23.38 -4.81
N PRO A 49 12.92 24.18 -4.31
CA PRO A 49 13.28 25.45 -4.90
C PRO A 49 13.72 25.26 -6.36
N HIS A 50 13.08 25.99 -7.28
CA HIS A 50 13.40 25.92 -8.70
C HIS A 50 13.52 27.33 -9.29
N PRO A 51 14.58 28.09 -8.93
CA PRO A 51 14.71 29.51 -9.28
C PRO A 51 14.83 29.78 -10.78
N ALA A 52 15.21 28.76 -11.57
CA ALA A 52 15.25 28.85 -13.03
C ALA A 52 13.87 28.75 -13.69
N SER A 53 12.84 28.26 -12.98
CA SER A 53 11.47 28.21 -13.49
C SER A 53 10.70 29.49 -13.19
N ALA A 54 9.73 29.82 -14.05
CA ALA A 54 8.86 30.98 -13.83
C ALA A 54 8.03 30.90 -12.53
N LYS A 55 7.71 29.67 -12.08
CA LYS A 55 6.99 29.39 -10.84
C LYS A 55 7.89 29.41 -9.60
N GLY A 56 9.22 29.35 -9.77
CA GLY A 56 10.19 29.35 -8.68
C GLY A 56 10.22 28.06 -7.85
N VAL A 57 9.41 27.05 -8.19
CA VAL A 57 9.20 25.83 -7.41
C VAL A 57 8.92 24.65 -8.34
N TYR A 58 9.37 23.46 -7.92
CA TYR A 58 9.06 22.18 -8.55
C TYR A 58 8.23 21.34 -7.56
N HIS A 59 7.00 20.99 -7.94
CA HIS A 59 6.07 20.24 -7.08
C HIS A 59 6.05 18.76 -7.43
N VAL A 60 6.29 17.93 -6.41
CA VAL A 60 6.15 16.47 -6.51
C VAL A 60 5.00 16.03 -5.62
N VAL A 61 4.00 15.34 -6.19
CA VAL A 61 2.94 14.69 -5.43
C VAL A 61 3.20 13.19 -5.41
N ILE A 62 3.11 12.57 -4.23
CA ILE A 62 3.28 11.13 -4.06
C ILE A 62 2.01 10.55 -3.46
N ASP A 63 1.35 9.69 -4.23
CA ASP A 63 0.07 9.04 -3.92
C ASP A 63 -1.09 10.01 -3.62
N CYS A 64 -2.30 9.48 -3.58
CA CYS A 64 -3.49 10.16 -3.10
C CYS A 64 -4.56 9.15 -2.71
N GLY A 65 -4.62 8.79 -1.42
CA GLY A 65 -5.69 7.92 -0.94
C GLY A 65 -5.88 7.88 0.57
N VAL A 66 -6.92 7.13 0.95
CA VAL A 66 -7.31 6.87 2.33
C VAL A 66 -7.86 5.45 2.46
N VAL A 67 -7.61 4.77 3.57
CA VAL A 67 -8.05 3.38 3.77
C VAL A 67 -9.57 3.24 3.73
N GLN A 68 -10.03 2.11 3.18
CA GLN A 68 -11.45 1.76 3.17
C GLN A 68 -12.02 1.75 4.61
N GLY A 69 -13.30 2.02 4.77
CA GLY A 69 -13.94 2.10 6.09
C GLY A 69 -13.67 3.39 6.85
N THR A 70 -12.78 4.27 6.37
CA THR A 70 -12.67 5.64 6.90
C THR A 70 -14.00 6.38 6.67
N PRO A 71 -14.59 7.01 7.71
CA PRO A 71 -15.81 7.79 7.56
C PRO A 71 -15.65 8.95 6.56
N ASP A 72 -16.67 9.15 5.73
CA ASP A 72 -16.77 10.24 4.75
C ASP A 72 -15.54 10.38 3.82
N PRO A 73 -15.09 9.28 3.18
CA PRO A 73 -13.82 9.27 2.45
C PRO A 73 -13.84 10.23 1.26
N ALA A 74 -14.99 10.36 0.57
CA ALA A 74 -15.15 11.27 -0.55
C ALA A 74 -15.01 12.74 -0.12
N GLU A 75 -15.63 13.15 0.99
CA GLU A 75 -15.50 14.53 1.49
C GLU A 75 -14.05 14.84 1.86
N ARG A 76 -13.39 13.91 2.57
CA ARG A 76 -11.99 14.05 2.99
C ARG A 76 -11.04 14.17 1.80
N MET A 77 -11.14 13.24 0.85
CA MET A 77 -10.26 13.25 -0.31
C MET A 77 -10.49 14.48 -1.18
N ARG A 78 -11.73 14.98 -1.28
CA ARG A 78 -12.01 16.25 -1.95
C ARG A 78 -11.38 17.44 -1.26
N LYS A 79 -11.38 17.50 0.08
CA LYS A 79 -10.67 18.55 0.84
C LYS A 79 -9.15 18.45 0.64
N VAL A 80 -8.59 17.24 0.66
CA VAL A 80 -7.16 16.99 0.39
C VAL A 80 -6.77 17.44 -1.03
N VAL A 81 -7.51 17.02 -2.05
CA VAL A 81 -7.22 17.39 -3.45
C VAL A 81 -7.42 18.90 -3.70
N THR A 82 -8.38 19.53 -3.01
CA THR A 82 -8.55 20.98 -3.02
C THR A 82 -7.34 21.69 -2.38
N GLY A 83 -6.84 21.18 -1.24
CA GLY A 83 -5.61 21.66 -0.61
C GLY A 83 -4.38 21.50 -1.51
N LEU A 84 -4.24 20.36 -2.18
CA LEU A 84 -3.19 20.13 -3.19
C LEU A 84 -3.26 21.14 -4.32
N HIS A 85 -4.45 21.40 -4.85
CA HIS A 85 -4.65 22.35 -5.94
C HIS A 85 -4.19 23.74 -5.52
N THR A 86 -4.54 24.18 -4.31
CA THR A 86 -4.13 25.47 -3.77
C THR A 86 -2.63 25.55 -3.51
N ALA A 87 -2.05 24.51 -2.93
CA ALA A 87 -0.63 24.42 -2.64
C ALA A 87 0.25 24.37 -3.91
N THR A 88 -0.30 23.96 -5.04
CA THR A 88 0.43 23.81 -6.32
C THR A 88 -0.01 24.82 -7.39
N GLY A 89 -1.06 25.60 -7.12
CA GLY A 89 -1.71 26.42 -8.15
C GLY A 89 -2.30 25.59 -9.31
N GLY A 90 -2.57 24.31 -9.09
CA GLY A 90 -3.05 23.36 -10.09
C GLY A 90 -1.97 22.85 -11.07
N ALA A 91 -0.68 23.04 -10.78
CA ALA A 91 0.42 22.54 -11.62
C ALA A 91 1.31 21.57 -10.84
N ILE A 92 1.43 20.33 -11.31
CA ILE A 92 2.27 19.29 -10.71
C ILE A 92 3.35 18.91 -11.73
N ASP A 93 4.61 19.09 -11.36
CA ASP A 93 5.74 18.71 -12.22
C ASP A 93 5.90 17.17 -12.28
N LEU A 94 5.78 16.52 -11.13
CA LEU A 94 5.89 15.07 -11.03
C LEU A 94 4.79 14.50 -10.12
N LEU A 95 4.00 13.59 -10.66
CA LEU A 95 3.10 12.73 -9.90
C LEU A 95 3.73 11.34 -9.78
N VAL A 96 3.96 10.86 -8.57
CA VAL A 96 4.41 9.50 -8.29
C VAL A 96 3.24 8.72 -7.73
N VAL A 97 2.97 7.54 -8.27
CA VAL A 97 2.08 6.56 -7.63
C VAL A 97 2.88 5.32 -7.31
N THR A 98 2.97 4.99 -6.01
CA THR A 98 3.93 4.01 -5.51
C THR A 98 3.52 2.59 -5.87
N HIS A 99 2.27 2.25 -5.62
CA HIS A 99 1.66 0.97 -5.96
C HIS A 99 0.15 1.07 -5.90
N GLN A 100 -0.52 0.01 -6.35
CA GLN A 100 -1.95 -0.04 -6.53
C GLN A 100 -2.70 -0.61 -5.32
N HIS A 101 -2.46 -0.03 -4.14
CA HIS A 101 -3.33 -0.21 -2.98
C HIS A 101 -4.37 0.90 -2.87
N TRP A 102 -5.55 0.54 -2.36
CA TRP A 102 -6.73 1.42 -2.39
C TRP A 102 -6.49 2.74 -1.65
N ASP A 103 -5.78 2.70 -0.53
CA ASP A 103 -5.42 3.84 0.29
C ASP A 103 -4.27 4.70 -0.26
N HIS A 104 -3.69 4.30 -1.40
CA HIS A 104 -2.75 5.11 -2.17
C HIS A 104 -3.37 5.75 -3.41
N VAL A 105 -4.46 5.19 -3.94
CA VAL A 105 -4.98 5.60 -5.27
C VAL A 105 -6.42 6.09 -5.27
N ASN A 106 -7.21 5.81 -4.24
CA ASN A 106 -8.64 6.09 -4.32
C ASN A 106 -9.01 7.57 -4.39
N GLY A 107 -8.12 8.48 -4.00
CA GLY A 107 -8.32 9.92 -4.12
C GLY A 107 -8.46 10.36 -5.57
N PHE A 108 -7.81 9.67 -6.51
CA PHE A 108 -7.97 9.92 -7.94
C PHE A 108 -9.39 9.61 -8.43
N LEU A 109 -10.04 8.59 -7.87
CA LEU A 109 -11.42 8.22 -8.21
C LEU A 109 -12.45 9.05 -7.41
N LEU A 110 -12.23 9.24 -6.10
CA LEU A 110 -13.16 9.94 -5.21
C LEU A 110 -13.24 11.45 -5.48
N ALA A 111 -12.21 12.02 -6.11
CA ALA A 111 -12.12 13.43 -6.47
C ALA A 111 -11.75 13.62 -7.95
N GLU A 112 -12.15 12.69 -8.83
CA GLU A 112 -11.80 12.66 -10.26
C GLU A 112 -12.06 14.00 -10.97
N ASP A 113 -13.20 14.64 -10.69
CA ASP A 113 -13.56 15.92 -11.29
C ASP A 113 -12.69 17.09 -10.82
N LEU A 114 -12.10 17.01 -9.62
CA LEU A 114 -11.14 18.00 -9.14
C LEU A 114 -9.78 17.83 -9.82
N TRP A 115 -9.37 16.57 -10.03
CA TRP A 115 -8.13 16.22 -10.72
C TRP A 115 -8.08 16.73 -12.17
N ALA A 116 -9.24 16.91 -12.81
CA ALA A 116 -9.33 17.53 -14.13
C ALA A 116 -8.84 19.00 -14.18
N ASN A 117 -8.65 19.65 -13.03
CA ASN A 117 -8.12 21.01 -12.93
C ASN A 117 -6.59 21.06 -12.74
N PHE A 118 -5.92 19.91 -12.70
CA PHE A 118 -4.47 19.85 -12.60
C PHE A 118 -3.81 19.71 -13.96
N ALA A 119 -2.72 20.44 -14.17
CA ALA A 119 -1.74 20.17 -15.19
C ALA A 119 -0.63 19.31 -14.58
N VAL A 120 -0.63 18.01 -14.89
CA VAL A 120 0.45 17.08 -14.49
C VAL A 120 1.43 16.96 -15.66
N GLU A 121 2.71 17.21 -15.43
CA GLU A 121 3.73 17.15 -16.49
C GLU A 121 4.25 15.73 -16.71
N THR A 122 4.64 15.05 -15.63
CA THR A 122 5.19 13.68 -15.68
C THR A 122 4.55 12.81 -14.61
N VAL A 123 4.31 11.54 -14.92
CA VAL A 123 3.87 10.50 -13.97
C VAL A 123 4.94 9.42 -13.87
N TRP A 124 5.36 9.08 -12.65
CA TRP A 124 6.23 7.93 -12.39
C TRP A 124 5.44 6.80 -11.74
N LEU A 125 5.58 5.61 -12.32
CA LEU A 125 5.02 4.36 -11.84
C LEU A 125 6.12 3.29 -11.74
N ALA A 126 5.90 2.26 -10.94
CA ALA A 126 6.78 1.10 -10.93
C ALA A 126 6.73 0.32 -12.28
N TRP A 127 7.81 -0.41 -12.61
CA TRP A 127 7.83 -1.32 -13.77
C TRP A 127 6.75 -2.41 -13.75
N THR A 128 6.14 -2.65 -12.59
CA THR A 128 5.01 -3.57 -12.42
C THR A 128 3.74 -3.03 -13.06
N GLU A 129 3.63 -1.73 -13.30
CA GLU A 129 2.46 -1.08 -13.94
C GLU A 129 2.57 -0.97 -15.48
N GLY A 130 3.76 -1.26 -16.00
CA GLY A 130 4.13 -1.12 -17.41
C GLY A 130 5.64 -1.02 -17.53
N GLY A 131 6.19 -0.96 -18.74
CA GLY A 131 7.63 -0.84 -18.93
C GLY A 131 8.14 -1.67 -20.09
N ARG A 132 9.43 -2.01 -20.05
CA ARG A 132 10.11 -2.61 -21.20
C ARG A 132 9.59 -4.03 -21.49
N PRO A 133 9.61 -4.47 -22.78
CA PRO A 133 9.08 -5.78 -23.19
C PRO A 133 9.69 -6.97 -22.44
N GLU A 134 10.95 -6.87 -22.00
CA GLU A 134 11.68 -7.93 -21.31
C GLU A 134 11.04 -8.29 -19.95
N LEU A 135 10.36 -7.35 -19.31
CA LEU A 135 9.69 -7.55 -18.02
C LEU A 135 8.20 -7.93 -18.18
N GLU A 136 7.68 -8.00 -19.41
CA GLU A 136 6.27 -8.27 -19.66
C GLU A 136 5.83 -9.64 -19.13
N ALA A 137 6.67 -10.67 -19.26
CA ALA A 137 6.36 -12.00 -18.72
C ALA A 137 6.26 -11.99 -17.19
N ALA A 138 7.19 -11.32 -16.51
CA ALA A 138 7.19 -11.20 -15.05
C ALA A 138 5.95 -10.42 -14.56
N ARG A 139 5.59 -9.32 -15.23
CA ARG A 139 4.39 -8.55 -14.94
C ARG A 139 3.11 -9.37 -15.13
N ARG A 140 2.99 -10.12 -16.24
CA ARG A 140 1.83 -11.00 -16.46
C ARG A 140 1.68 -12.06 -15.36
N LEU A 141 2.79 -12.61 -14.87
CA LEU A 141 2.77 -13.57 -13.75
C LEU A 141 2.35 -12.91 -12.44
N LEU A 142 2.83 -11.70 -12.17
CA LEU A 142 2.45 -10.90 -11.01
C LEU A 142 0.95 -10.56 -11.04
N ASP A 143 0.46 -10.02 -12.15
CA ASP A 143 -0.96 -9.67 -12.35
C ASP A 143 -1.87 -10.90 -12.21
N ALA A 144 -1.47 -12.02 -12.82
CA ALA A 144 -2.22 -13.27 -12.71
C ALA A 144 -2.27 -13.75 -11.25
N SER A 145 -1.13 -13.70 -10.54
CA SER A 145 -1.06 -14.09 -9.12
C SER A 145 -1.95 -13.20 -8.25
N ARG A 146 -1.90 -11.88 -8.45
CA ARG A 146 -2.69 -10.91 -7.69
C ARG A 146 -4.18 -11.09 -7.93
N LYS A 147 -4.61 -11.09 -9.20
CA LYS A 147 -6.02 -11.29 -9.58
C LYS A 147 -6.57 -12.60 -9.04
N GLN A 148 -5.78 -13.67 -9.08
CA GLN A 148 -6.15 -14.96 -8.53
C GLN A 148 -6.42 -14.88 -7.02
N GLN A 149 -5.56 -14.20 -6.27
CA GLN A 149 -5.69 -14.07 -4.82
C GLN A 149 -6.83 -13.12 -4.44
N GLU A 150 -6.98 -11.97 -5.12
CA GLU A 150 -8.09 -11.03 -4.92
C GLU A 150 -9.45 -11.68 -5.17
N GLN A 151 -9.60 -12.43 -6.27
CA GLN A 151 -10.85 -13.13 -6.58
C GLN A 151 -11.18 -14.19 -5.53
N ALA A 152 -10.17 -14.89 -5.00
CA ALA A 152 -10.33 -15.83 -3.90
C ALA A 152 -10.87 -15.14 -2.64
N VAL A 153 -10.22 -14.06 -2.22
CA VAL A 153 -10.64 -13.28 -1.06
C VAL A 153 -12.04 -12.72 -1.23
N ARG A 154 -12.36 -12.20 -2.41
CA ARG A 154 -13.69 -11.67 -2.73
C ARG A 154 -14.79 -12.72 -2.59
N LEU A 155 -14.61 -13.89 -3.18
CA LEU A 155 -15.61 -14.96 -3.10
C LEU A 155 -15.79 -15.46 -1.67
N ALA A 156 -14.69 -15.54 -0.91
CA ALA A 156 -14.75 -15.87 0.51
C ALA A 156 -15.54 -14.82 1.30
N ALA A 157 -15.28 -13.54 1.07
CA ALA A 157 -15.98 -12.42 1.72
C ALA A 157 -17.48 -12.39 1.36
N GLN A 158 -17.83 -12.47 0.07
CA GLN A 158 -19.23 -12.49 -0.38
C GLN A 158 -20.01 -13.65 0.27
N ARG A 159 -19.36 -14.80 0.44
CA ARG A 159 -19.96 -15.97 1.10
C ARG A 159 -20.11 -15.77 2.61
N ALA A 160 -19.09 -15.22 3.28
CA ALA A 160 -19.18 -14.89 4.69
C ALA A 160 -20.34 -13.93 4.97
N VAL A 161 -20.51 -12.88 4.14
CA VAL A 161 -21.64 -11.95 4.22
C VAL A 161 -22.97 -12.66 3.99
N ARG A 162 -23.09 -13.48 2.94
CA ARG A 162 -24.34 -14.21 2.61
C ARG A 162 -24.83 -15.07 3.77
N HIS A 163 -23.91 -15.66 4.52
CA HIS A 163 -24.21 -16.59 5.62
C HIS A 163 -24.13 -15.94 7.01
N GLY A 164 -23.98 -14.61 7.09
CA GLY A 164 -23.95 -13.87 8.36
C GLY A 164 -22.74 -14.15 9.26
N LEU A 165 -21.63 -14.63 8.69
CA LEU A 165 -20.40 -14.99 9.41
C LEU A 165 -19.49 -13.78 9.69
N HIS A 166 -20.09 -12.65 10.06
CA HIS A 166 -19.37 -11.38 10.18
C HIS A 166 -18.29 -11.42 11.27
N ASP A 167 -18.60 -12.04 12.41
CA ASP A 167 -17.69 -12.12 13.55
C ASP A 167 -16.62 -13.21 13.36
N ASP A 168 -17.01 -14.36 12.80
CA ASP A 168 -16.12 -15.50 12.58
C ASP A 168 -15.09 -15.25 11.47
N MET A 169 -15.42 -14.39 10.49
CA MET A 169 -14.59 -14.10 9.32
C MET A 169 -14.20 -12.62 9.21
N GLY A 170 -14.15 -11.91 10.34
CA GLY A 170 -13.83 -10.48 10.38
C GLY A 170 -12.50 -10.12 9.67
N GLY A 171 -11.48 -10.98 9.77
CA GLY A 171 -10.19 -10.78 9.09
C GLY A 171 -10.27 -10.82 7.56
N VAL A 172 -11.00 -11.80 6.99
CA VAL A 172 -11.23 -11.88 5.53
C VAL A 172 -12.06 -10.70 5.04
N LEU A 173 -13.10 -10.31 5.79
CA LEU A 173 -13.95 -9.18 5.43
C LEU A 173 -13.18 -7.85 5.46
N GLY A 174 -12.34 -7.66 6.49
CA GLY A 174 -11.40 -6.55 6.54
C GLY A 174 -10.49 -6.56 5.31
N MET A 175 -9.74 -7.64 5.07
CA MET A 175 -8.80 -7.68 3.95
C MET A 175 -9.47 -7.51 2.57
N ALA A 176 -10.67 -8.05 2.37
CA ALA A 176 -11.43 -7.82 1.14
C ALA A 176 -11.79 -6.34 0.93
N ALA A 177 -12.07 -5.61 2.01
CA ALA A 177 -12.22 -4.16 1.99
C ALA A 177 -10.86 -3.47 1.75
N PHE A 178 -9.75 -3.97 2.30
CA PHE A 178 -8.46 -3.32 2.14
C PHE A 178 -8.01 -3.37 0.67
N LEU A 179 -8.19 -4.51 0.03
CA LEU A 179 -7.93 -4.74 -1.39
C LEU A 179 -8.94 -4.03 -2.33
N GLY A 180 -9.97 -3.35 -1.81
CA GLY A 180 -11.03 -2.74 -2.63
C GLY A 180 -11.93 -3.76 -3.37
N ALA A 181 -11.90 -5.04 -2.95
CA ALA A 181 -12.56 -6.15 -3.63
C ALA A 181 -14.01 -6.39 -3.16
N ALA A 182 -14.37 -5.90 -1.97
CA ALA A 182 -15.63 -6.21 -1.27
C ALA A 182 -16.93 -5.83 -2.03
N GLU A 183 -16.89 -4.83 -2.92
CA GLU A 183 -18.08 -4.29 -3.60
C GLU A 183 -18.12 -4.57 -5.12
N SER A 184 -17.14 -5.30 -5.66
CA SER A 184 -17.08 -5.61 -7.10
C SER A 184 -17.87 -6.87 -7.45
N SER A 185 -18.63 -6.84 -8.56
CA SER A 185 -19.32 -8.03 -9.07
C SER A 185 -18.40 -8.93 -9.91
N ASP A 186 -18.83 -10.16 -10.19
CA ASP A 186 -18.04 -11.11 -10.98
C ASP A 186 -17.84 -10.61 -12.42
N GLY A 187 -16.58 -10.38 -12.82
CA GLY A 187 -16.21 -9.91 -14.15
C GLY A 187 -16.08 -8.39 -14.31
N GLU A 188 -16.39 -7.60 -13.27
CA GLU A 188 -16.13 -6.16 -13.25
C GLU A 188 -14.70 -5.83 -12.81
N GLU A 189 -14.14 -4.80 -13.45
CA GLU A 189 -12.88 -4.15 -13.07
C GLU A 189 -12.97 -3.58 -11.64
N SER A 190 -11.92 -3.79 -10.83
CA SER A 190 -11.92 -3.34 -9.43
C SER A 190 -11.92 -1.81 -9.35
N LYS A 191 -12.35 -1.23 -8.21
CA LYS A 191 -12.29 0.23 -8.02
C LYS A 191 -10.84 0.74 -8.04
N THR A 192 -9.91 -0.08 -7.55
CA THR A 192 -8.47 0.20 -7.56
C THR A 192 -7.93 0.27 -8.99
N ASP A 193 -8.30 -0.69 -9.85
CA ASP A 193 -7.92 -0.66 -11.27
C ASP A 193 -8.45 0.60 -11.96
N LYS A 194 -9.71 0.99 -11.71
CA LYS A 194 -10.29 2.23 -12.24
C LYS A 194 -9.53 3.48 -11.81
N ALA A 195 -9.09 3.54 -10.55
CA ALA A 195 -8.29 4.65 -10.05
C ALA A 195 -6.92 4.70 -10.75
N MET A 196 -6.28 3.55 -10.98
CA MET A 196 -5.02 3.47 -11.74
C MET A 196 -5.21 3.85 -13.21
N GLU A 197 -6.34 3.52 -13.83
CA GLU A 197 -6.66 3.97 -15.18
C GLU A 197 -6.83 5.49 -15.26
N ILE A 198 -7.42 6.13 -14.24
CA ILE A 198 -7.46 7.61 -14.14
C ILE A 198 -6.03 8.17 -14.06
N VAL A 199 -5.16 7.59 -13.24
CA VAL A 199 -3.74 8.00 -13.16
C VAL A 199 -3.06 7.89 -14.52
N LYS A 200 -3.28 6.78 -15.24
CA LYS A 200 -2.71 6.53 -16.57
C LYS A 200 -3.32 7.42 -17.67
N GLN A 201 -4.37 8.19 -17.35
CA GLN A 201 -4.99 9.18 -18.24
C GLN A 201 -4.46 10.60 -18.08
N PHE A 202 -3.63 10.91 -17.06
CA PHE A 202 -3.00 12.24 -16.91
C PHE A 202 -2.01 12.62 -18.03
N LYS A 203 -2.01 11.88 -19.14
CA LYS A 203 -1.33 12.25 -20.38
C LYS A 203 -1.82 13.64 -20.81
N LYS A 204 -0.90 14.60 -20.91
CA LYS A 204 -1.20 15.91 -21.50
C LYS A 204 -1.87 15.69 -22.86
N GLN A 205 -3.06 16.27 -23.04
CA GLN A 205 -3.71 16.39 -24.35
C GLN A 205 -2.70 17.05 -25.29
N ASP A 206 -2.38 16.35 -26.39
CA ASP A 206 -1.58 16.80 -27.51
C ASP A 206 -0.05 16.91 -27.29
N ALA A 207 0.64 15.81 -27.66
CA ALA A 207 2.00 15.77 -28.23
C ALA A 207 3.23 15.38 -27.38
N ASN A 208 3.12 14.53 -26.35
CA ASN A 208 4.30 13.76 -25.92
C ASN A 208 3.95 12.35 -25.38
N PRO A 209 4.40 11.25 -26.02
CA PRO A 209 4.29 9.89 -25.47
C PRO A 209 5.05 9.68 -24.14
N SER A 210 5.91 10.62 -23.72
CA SER A 210 6.77 10.55 -22.52
C SER A 210 6.11 10.94 -21.19
N ALA A 211 4.78 11.13 -21.12
CA ALA A 211 4.13 11.62 -19.89
C ALA A 211 4.05 10.60 -18.74
N ILE A 212 4.24 9.30 -19.03
CA ILE A 212 4.28 8.24 -18.02
C ILE A 212 5.59 7.49 -18.17
N GLU A 213 6.35 7.43 -17.11
CA GLU A 213 7.60 6.69 -17.04
C GLU A 213 7.48 5.55 -16.04
N PHE A 214 8.06 4.41 -16.41
CA PHE A 214 8.11 3.22 -15.57
C PHE A 214 9.51 3.07 -15.02
N CYS A 215 9.61 3.09 -13.70
CA CYS A 215 10.87 3.10 -12.96
C CYS A 215 11.30 1.68 -12.59
N GLU A 216 12.58 1.38 -12.80
CA GLU A 216 13.20 0.08 -12.50
C GLU A 216 14.24 0.23 -11.38
N PRO A 217 14.40 -0.78 -10.49
CA PRO A 217 15.40 -0.73 -9.42
C PRO A 217 16.81 -0.61 -10.01
N GLY A 218 17.63 0.25 -9.40
CA GLY A 218 18.98 0.56 -9.87
C GLY A 218 19.03 1.75 -10.85
N GLU A 219 17.92 2.31 -11.27
CA GLU A 219 17.92 3.57 -12.03
C GLU A 219 18.27 4.77 -11.15
N VAL A 220 18.90 5.77 -11.77
CA VAL A 220 19.09 7.10 -11.18
C VAL A 220 18.57 8.15 -12.16
N ARG A 221 17.54 8.88 -11.76
CA ARG A 221 16.82 9.84 -12.61
C ARG A 221 16.95 11.26 -12.04
N PRO A 222 17.28 12.28 -12.86
CA PRO A 222 17.30 13.65 -12.38
C PRO A 222 15.87 14.19 -12.30
N LEU A 223 15.59 15.10 -11.36
CA LEU A 223 14.41 15.96 -11.48
C LEU A 223 14.71 17.06 -12.52
N PRO A 224 13.92 17.17 -13.62
CA PRO A 224 14.18 18.14 -14.67
C PRO A 224 14.37 19.57 -14.15
N GLY A 225 15.48 20.20 -14.54
CA GLY A 225 15.79 21.58 -14.14
C GLY A 225 16.33 21.76 -12.72
N LEU A 226 16.50 20.67 -11.96
CA LEU A 226 17.05 20.68 -10.60
C LEU A 226 18.37 19.91 -10.52
N SER A 227 19.15 20.21 -9.49
CA SER A 227 20.32 19.41 -9.08
C SER A 227 19.92 18.34 -8.05
N VAL A 228 18.79 17.67 -8.28
CA VAL A 228 18.26 16.60 -7.43
C VAL A 228 18.28 15.31 -8.25
N ASP A 229 18.97 14.29 -7.74
CA ASP A 229 19.03 12.96 -8.34
C ASP A 229 18.18 11.99 -7.52
N VAL A 230 17.38 11.16 -8.18
CA VAL A 230 16.47 10.22 -7.54
C VAL A 230 16.93 8.79 -7.83
N TYR A 231 17.35 8.07 -6.80
CA TYR A 231 17.65 6.64 -6.89
C TYR A 231 16.35 5.84 -6.77
N VAL A 232 16.13 4.93 -7.73
CA VAL A 232 15.02 3.98 -7.70
C VAL A 232 15.52 2.69 -7.05
N LEU A 233 15.01 2.35 -5.86
CA LEU A 233 15.47 1.17 -5.09
C LEU A 233 14.56 -0.04 -5.28
N GLY A 234 13.30 0.18 -5.65
CA GLY A 234 12.31 -0.88 -5.81
C GLY A 234 11.20 -0.48 -6.79
N PRO A 235 10.33 -1.42 -7.17
CA PRO A 235 10.27 -2.78 -6.63
C PRO A 235 11.28 -3.76 -7.27
N PRO A 236 11.71 -4.82 -6.56
CA PRO A 236 12.63 -5.81 -7.09
C PRO A 236 12.05 -6.56 -8.29
N THR A 237 12.91 -6.92 -9.26
CA THR A 237 12.51 -7.72 -10.43
C THR A 237 12.46 -9.22 -10.15
N ASP A 238 13.07 -9.69 -9.05
CA ASP A 238 12.99 -11.09 -8.63
C ASP A 238 11.69 -11.37 -7.89
N TYR A 239 10.90 -12.29 -8.44
CA TYR A 239 9.63 -12.72 -7.86
C TYR A 239 9.76 -13.38 -6.49
N ALA A 240 10.92 -13.97 -6.16
CA ALA A 240 11.18 -14.51 -4.83
C ALA A 240 11.25 -13.39 -3.77
N ASP A 241 11.80 -12.24 -4.14
CA ASP A 241 11.84 -11.06 -3.27
C ASP A 241 10.45 -10.45 -3.15
N LEU A 242 9.71 -10.30 -4.25
CA LEU A 242 8.33 -9.79 -4.21
C LEU A 242 7.40 -10.60 -3.27
N LYS A 243 7.64 -11.90 -3.13
CA LYS A 243 6.87 -12.79 -2.24
C LYS A 243 7.30 -12.76 -0.78
N LYS A 244 8.42 -12.12 -0.44
CA LYS A 244 8.96 -12.14 0.93
C LYS A 244 8.28 -11.06 1.76
N THR A 245 7.40 -11.50 2.66
CA THR A 245 6.48 -10.60 3.40
C THR A 245 6.98 -10.24 4.80
N ALA A 246 7.95 -10.98 5.35
CA ALA A 246 8.42 -10.81 6.71
C ALA A 246 9.95 -10.78 6.78
N PRO A 247 10.52 -10.02 7.73
CA PRO A 247 11.95 -10.04 7.98
C PRO A 247 12.42 -11.41 8.49
N GLY A 248 13.70 -11.71 8.27
CA GLY A 248 14.34 -12.79 9.01
C GLY A 248 14.54 -12.40 10.48
N ASN A 249 14.81 -13.38 11.35
CA ASN A 249 15.03 -13.15 12.79
C ASN A 249 16.15 -12.12 13.10
N ALA A 250 17.09 -11.89 12.18
CA ALA A 250 18.18 -10.94 12.33
C ALA A 250 17.85 -9.52 11.81
N ASP A 251 16.81 -9.39 10.96
CA ASP A 251 16.48 -8.14 10.26
C ASP A 251 15.23 -7.45 10.83
N GLY A 252 14.43 -8.18 11.61
CA GLY A 252 13.20 -7.73 12.23
C GLY A 252 13.37 -7.42 13.71
N TYR A 253 12.39 -6.72 14.27
CA TYR A 253 12.33 -6.43 15.69
C TYR A 253 12.11 -7.71 16.50
N HIS A 254 12.91 -7.90 17.55
CA HIS A 254 12.61 -8.94 18.53
C HIS A 254 11.36 -8.55 19.31
N TRP A 255 10.31 -9.37 19.22
CA TRP A 255 9.11 -9.21 20.03
C TRP A 255 9.47 -9.35 21.50
N GLN A 256 9.67 -8.23 22.19
CA GLN A 256 9.57 -8.24 23.65
C GLN A 256 8.08 -8.43 23.91
N THR A 257 7.70 -9.61 24.42
CA THR A 257 6.35 -9.90 24.91
C THR A 257 5.82 -8.67 25.65
N GLY A 258 4.73 -8.09 25.13
CA GLY A 258 4.14 -6.87 25.70
C GLY A 258 4.03 -6.99 27.21
N ARG A 259 4.38 -5.93 27.92
CA ARG A 259 4.23 -5.90 29.38
C ARG A 259 2.83 -5.39 29.71
N ASP A 260 2.18 -6.00 30.70
CA ASP A 260 0.95 -5.47 31.25
C ASP A 260 1.21 -4.10 31.95
N PRO A 261 0.16 -3.36 32.36
CA PRO A 261 0.31 -2.07 33.06
C PRO A 261 1.13 -2.14 34.36
N ASN A 262 1.42 -3.35 34.86
CA ASN A 262 2.21 -3.61 36.06
C ASN A 262 3.64 -4.07 35.71
N GLY A 263 4.04 -4.07 34.44
CA GLY A 263 5.39 -4.41 34.00
C GLY A 263 5.65 -5.91 33.84
N SER A 264 4.62 -6.78 33.89
CA SER A 264 4.77 -8.24 33.73
C SER A 264 4.63 -8.66 32.26
N PRO A 265 5.52 -9.52 31.72
CA PRO A 265 5.41 -10.00 30.35
C PRO A 265 4.12 -10.81 30.14
N ILE A 266 3.33 -10.43 29.13
CA ILE A 266 2.12 -11.12 28.69
C ILE A 266 2.55 -12.34 27.85
N PRO A 267 2.29 -13.58 28.31
CA PRO A 267 2.68 -14.76 27.56
C PRO A 267 1.85 -14.89 26.27
N HIS A 268 2.53 -15.00 25.13
CA HIS A 268 1.91 -15.44 23.88
C HIS A 268 1.52 -16.92 23.99
N SER A 269 0.28 -17.19 24.35
CA SER A 269 -0.26 -18.55 24.22
C SER A 269 -0.69 -18.81 22.77
N ALA A 270 -0.01 -19.79 22.17
CA ALA A 270 -0.51 -20.69 21.12
C ALA A 270 -0.85 -20.11 19.72
N ARG A 271 0.16 -19.71 18.95
CA ARG A 271 0.28 -20.20 17.55
C ARG A 271 1.69 -20.73 17.34
N LYS A 272 1.82 -22.06 17.34
CA LYS A 272 3.03 -22.74 16.86
C LYS A 272 3.17 -22.44 15.36
N THR A 273 4.08 -21.55 15.00
CA THR A 273 4.65 -21.54 13.65
C THR A 273 5.84 -22.51 13.66
N GLU A 274 5.78 -23.51 12.79
CA GLU A 274 6.81 -24.55 12.66
C GLU A 274 8.16 -23.95 12.22
N SER A 275 9.23 -24.59 12.69
CA SER A 275 10.63 -24.17 12.58
C SER A 275 11.20 -24.11 11.15
N PRO A 276 12.28 -23.33 10.90
CA PRO A 276 12.86 -23.15 9.58
C PRO A 276 13.73 -24.35 9.18
N ALA A 277 13.35 -25.03 8.09
CA ALA A 277 14.22 -26.00 7.43
C ALA A 277 15.35 -25.28 6.68
N LYS A 278 16.60 -25.70 6.95
CA LYS A 278 17.82 -25.19 6.32
C LYS A 278 17.79 -25.41 4.80
N GLU A 279 17.78 -24.33 4.02
CA GLU A 279 17.96 -24.37 2.56
C GLU A 279 19.46 -24.38 2.19
N ARG A 280 19.87 -25.42 1.47
CA ARG A 280 21.08 -25.43 0.63
C ARG A 280 20.69 -25.08 -0.81
N ALA A 281 21.69 -24.65 -1.57
CA ALA A 281 21.63 -24.00 -2.87
C ALA A 281 20.69 -24.61 -3.93
N PHE A 282 20.21 -23.67 -4.76
CA PHE A 282 19.22 -23.63 -5.84
C PHE A 282 19.21 -24.79 -6.85
N ASP A 283 18.01 -25.30 -7.17
CA ASP A 283 17.74 -26.10 -8.37
C ASP A 283 16.33 -25.77 -8.92
N GLY A 284 16.22 -25.48 -10.22
CA GLY A 284 15.04 -24.89 -10.88
C GLY A 284 13.76 -25.75 -10.85
N GLN A 285 13.88 -27.04 -10.51
CA GLN A 285 12.74 -27.95 -10.35
C GLN A 285 11.95 -27.72 -9.04
N LEU A 286 12.53 -27.02 -8.05
CA LEU A 286 11.86 -26.75 -6.77
C LEU A 286 10.86 -25.59 -6.86
N ALA A 287 11.10 -24.62 -7.76
CA ALA A 287 10.17 -23.51 -8.03
C ALA A 287 8.84 -24.04 -8.58
N LEU A 288 8.90 -24.98 -9.54
CA LEU A 288 7.73 -25.67 -10.07
C LEU A 288 6.97 -26.44 -8.97
N ARG A 289 7.68 -27.12 -8.05
CA ARG A 289 7.05 -27.85 -6.93
C ARG A 289 6.38 -26.93 -5.91
N ARG A 290 6.94 -25.76 -5.61
CA ARG A 290 6.31 -24.76 -4.72
C ARG A 290 5.09 -24.11 -5.37
N GLU A 291 5.16 -23.85 -6.67
CA GLU A 291 4.01 -23.42 -7.46
C GLU A 291 2.91 -24.48 -7.42
N THR A 292 3.28 -25.76 -7.55
CA THR A 292 2.37 -26.91 -7.40
C THR A 292 1.74 -26.95 -6.00
N GLN A 293 2.48 -26.67 -4.91
CA GLN A 293 1.92 -26.60 -3.55
C GLN A 293 0.96 -25.41 -3.35
N SER A 294 1.28 -24.23 -3.90
CA SER A 294 0.34 -23.10 -3.88
C SER A 294 -0.91 -23.39 -4.72
N LEU A 295 -0.75 -24.08 -5.85
CA LEU A 295 -1.85 -24.58 -6.66
C LEU A 295 -2.65 -25.66 -5.90
N THR A 296 -2.05 -26.44 -5.02
CA THR A 296 -2.77 -27.45 -4.22
C THR A 296 -3.64 -26.79 -3.15
N GLN A 297 -3.12 -25.79 -2.42
CA GLN A 297 -3.90 -24.98 -1.47
C GLN A 297 -4.99 -24.17 -2.19
N PHE A 298 -4.67 -23.62 -3.36
CA PHE A 298 -5.62 -22.88 -4.17
C PHE A 298 -6.68 -23.79 -4.78
N ASN A 299 -6.33 -25.00 -5.21
CA ASN A 299 -7.30 -25.94 -5.74
C ASN A 299 -8.21 -26.49 -4.62
N ALA A 300 -7.68 -26.70 -3.41
CA ALA A 300 -8.50 -27.00 -2.23
C ALA A 300 -9.47 -25.84 -1.91
N PHE A 301 -9.02 -24.60 -2.02
CA PHE A 301 -9.87 -23.42 -1.88
C PHE A 301 -10.91 -23.29 -3.02
N ALA A 302 -10.48 -23.38 -4.28
CA ALA A 302 -11.30 -23.34 -5.49
C ALA A 302 -12.30 -24.51 -5.58
N SER A 303 -12.06 -25.58 -4.82
CA SER A 303 -13.03 -26.67 -4.65
C SER A 303 -14.23 -26.27 -3.76
N GLY A 304 -14.05 -25.39 -2.78
CA GLY A 304 -15.08 -24.95 -1.83
C GLY A 304 -16.04 -23.86 -2.33
N ILE A 305 -15.59 -23.01 -3.25
CA ILE A 305 -16.38 -21.90 -3.86
C ILE A 305 -17.17 -22.30 -5.11
N GLY A 306 -17.07 -23.55 -5.56
CA GLY A 306 -17.57 -23.96 -6.87
C GLY A 306 -16.66 -23.44 -8.02
N SER A 307 -16.89 -23.94 -9.23
CA SER A 307 -16.01 -23.82 -10.41
C SER A 307 -15.70 -22.39 -10.92
N SER A 308 -16.08 -21.33 -10.22
CA SER A 308 -16.01 -19.93 -10.67
C SER A 308 -14.60 -19.34 -10.74
N LEU A 309 -13.59 -19.89 -10.04
CA LEU A 309 -12.19 -19.41 -10.12
C LEU A 309 -11.31 -20.12 -11.14
N SER A 310 -11.90 -20.84 -12.09
CA SER A 310 -11.08 -21.62 -13.03
C SER A 310 -10.53 -20.77 -14.19
N PHE A 311 -9.26 -20.39 -14.08
CA PHE A 311 -8.42 -20.01 -15.22
C PHE A 311 -7.56 -21.22 -15.63
N ALA A 312 -8.16 -22.16 -16.36
CA ALA A 312 -7.39 -23.23 -16.99
C ALA A 312 -6.77 -22.70 -18.28
N ALA A 313 -5.63 -22.01 -18.19
CA ALA A 313 -4.89 -21.56 -19.36
C ALA A 313 -4.08 -22.69 -20.03
N SER A 314 -3.91 -23.85 -19.37
CA SER A 314 -3.21 -25.03 -19.92
C SER A 314 -3.89 -26.35 -19.54
N ARG A 315 -3.71 -27.39 -20.38
CA ARG A 315 -4.22 -28.75 -20.11
C ARG A 315 -3.63 -29.35 -18.82
N ASP A 316 -2.39 -29.02 -18.50
CA ASP A 316 -1.71 -29.51 -17.30
C ASP A 316 -2.32 -28.92 -16.02
N ALA A 317 -2.75 -27.66 -16.04
CA ALA A 317 -3.46 -27.04 -14.92
C ALA A 317 -4.84 -27.68 -14.70
N ALA A 318 -5.53 -28.10 -15.77
CA ALA A 318 -6.80 -28.78 -15.67
C ALA A 318 -6.66 -30.20 -15.08
N ASP A 319 -5.62 -30.95 -15.47
CA ASP A 319 -5.32 -32.27 -14.90
C ASP A 319 -4.93 -32.18 -13.41
N LEU A 320 -4.02 -31.26 -13.07
CA LEU A 320 -3.64 -31.02 -11.67
C LEU A 320 -4.85 -30.61 -10.82
N ARG A 321 -5.75 -29.77 -11.37
CA ARG A 321 -7.01 -29.43 -10.72
C ARG A 321 -7.86 -30.67 -10.50
N ASP A 322 -8.04 -31.54 -11.50
CA ASP A 322 -8.86 -32.74 -11.31
C ASP A 322 -8.30 -33.71 -10.27
N ARG A 323 -6.98 -33.85 -10.21
CA ARG A 323 -6.30 -34.72 -9.25
C ARG A 323 -6.32 -34.17 -7.84
N SER A 324 -6.63 -32.88 -7.66
CA SER A 324 -6.74 -32.25 -6.34
C SER A 324 -8.07 -32.50 -5.63
N TYR A 325 -9.12 -32.96 -6.35
CA TYR A 325 -10.38 -33.31 -5.71
C TYR A 325 -10.32 -34.74 -5.13
N PRO A 326 -10.86 -34.95 -3.92
CA PRO A 326 -10.84 -36.28 -3.28
C PRO A 326 -11.74 -37.31 -3.96
N PHE A 327 -12.60 -36.88 -4.88
CA PHE A 327 -13.56 -37.73 -5.58
C PHE A 327 -13.48 -37.55 -7.10
N ASP A 328 -13.84 -38.60 -7.83
CA ASP A 328 -13.98 -38.57 -9.29
C ASP A 328 -14.99 -37.49 -9.75
N ARG A 329 -14.78 -36.90 -10.93
CA ARG A 329 -15.65 -35.88 -11.53
C ARG A 329 -17.13 -36.26 -11.49
N THR A 330 -17.49 -37.52 -11.72
CA THR A 330 -18.89 -37.97 -11.74
C THR A 330 -19.54 -38.02 -10.36
N ARG A 331 -18.75 -37.91 -9.29
CA ARG A 331 -19.20 -37.94 -7.89
C ARG A 331 -19.17 -36.56 -7.23
N ARG A 332 -18.61 -35.55 -7.91
CA ARG A 332 -18.55 -34.17 -7.43
C ARG A 332 -19.92 -33.51 -7.60
N VAL A 333 -20.37 -32.80 -6.57
CA VAL A 333 -21.55 -31.92 -6.64
C VAL A 333 -21.04 -30.49 -6.54
N ALA A 334 -21.42 -29.64 -7.48
CA ALA A 334 -21.06 -28.22 -7.41
C ALA A 334 -21.72 -27.57 -6.20
N TRP A 335 -20.97 -26.73 -5.48
CA TRP A 335 -21.44 -26.17 -4.21
C TRP A 335 -22.75 -25.37 -4.33
N ASN A 336 -22.89 -24.54 -5.36
CA ASN A 336 -24.14 -23.81 -5.63
C ASN A 336 -25.32 -24.75 -5.89
N THR A 337 -25.08 -25.90 -6.53
CA THR A 337 -26.10 -26.94 -6.72
C THR A 337 -26.47 -27.57 -5.38
N ALA A 338 -25.47 -27.89 -4.54
CA ALA A 338 -25.71 -28.43 -3.20
C ALA A 338 -26.50 -27.46 -2.30
N GLU A 339 -26.18 -26.16 -2.30
CA GLU A 339 -26.92 -25.14 -1.55
C GLU A 339 -28.35 -24.96 -2.06
N THR A 340 -28.54 -24.91 -3.38
CA THR A 340 -29.87 -24.74 -3.96
C THR A 340 -30.75 -25.94 -3.62
N GLU A 341 -30.21 -27.16 -3.72
CA GLU A 341 -30.93 -28.39 -3.37
C GLU A 341 -31.21 -28.51 -1.85
N ALA A 342 -30.37 -27.91 -1.01
CA ALA A 342 -30.54 -27.86 0.44
C ALA A 342 -31.60 -26.84 0.91
N VAL A 343 -31.69 -25.68 0.22
CA VAL A 343 -32.57 -24.56 0.60
C VAL A 343 -33.97 -24.71 0.01
N THR A 344 -34.14 -25.42 -1.11
CA THR A 344 -35.48 -25.79 -1.59
C THR A 344 -36.13 -26.77 -0.62
N GLU A 345 -37.05 -26.27 0.20
CA GLU A 345 -37.85 -27.06 1.13
C GLU A 345 -38.40 -28.35 0.49
N ALA A 346 -38.16 -29.46 1.19
CA ALA A 346 -39.04 -30.63 1.24
C ALA A 346 -39.44 -31.30 -0.08
N LYS A 347 -38.49 -31.58 -0.99
CA LYS A 347 -38.70 -32.73 -1.88
C LYS A 347 -38.55 -34.02 -1.05
N PRO A 348 -39.51 -34.98 -1.11
CA PRO A 348 -39.33 -36.29 -0.50
C PRO A 348 -37.97 -36.87 -0.93
N ALA A 349 -37.24 -37.54 -0.03
CA ALA A 349 -35.88 -38.03 -0.29
C ALA A 349 -35.74 -38.88 -1.58
N GLN A 350 -36.85 -39.40 -2.11
CA GLN A 350 -36.96 -40.13 -3.37
C GLN A 350 -36.87 -39.26 -4.65
N GLN A 351 -36.96 -37.92 -4.55
CA GLN A 351 -36.91 -36.98 -5.68
C GLN A 351 -35.71 -36.01 -5.64
N ALA A 352 -34.91 -36.04 -4.58
CA ALA A 352 -33.68 -35.26 -4.50
C ALA A 352 -32.59 -35.90 -5.39
N ARG A 353 -31.92 -35.09 -6.21
CA ARG A 353 -30.83 -35.55 -7.08
C ARG A 353 -29.66 -36.12 -6.25
N HIS A 354 -29.46 -35.58 -5.05
CA HIS A 354 -28.44 -35.99 -4.09
C HIS A 354 -29.01 -36.21 -2.67
N PRO A 355 -29.64 -37.36 -2.38
CA PRO A 355 -30.33 -37.61 -1.10
C PRO A 355 -29.44 -37.51 0.14
N ALA A 356 -28.13 -37.77 0.00
CA ALA A 356 -27.15 -37.65 1.07
C ALA A 356 -27.01 -36.20 1.59
N LEU A 357 -27.32 -35.19 0.76
CA LEU A 357 -27.27 -33.79 1.17
C LEU A 357 -28.34 -33.45 2.20
N ASN A 358 -29.52 -34.11 2.17
CA ASN A 358 -30.56 -33.89 3.16
C ASN A 358 -30.06 -34.19 4.59
N SER A 359 -29.31 -35.28 4.76
CA SER A 359 -28.69 -35.60 6.05
C SER A 359 -27.61 -34.59 6.42
N TYR A 360 -26.80 -34.15 5.46
CA TYR A 360 -25.73 -33.17 5.71
C TYR A 360 -26.29 -31.81 6.16
N PHE A 361 -27.36 -31.33 5.53
CA PHE A 361 -27.98 -30.03 5.85
C PHE A 361 -29.02 -30.09 6.98
N ASP A 362 -29.30 -31.28 7.53
CA ASP A 362 -30.15 -31.43 8.72
C ASP A 362 -29.61 -30.58 9.87
N PRO A 363 -30.45 -29.74 10.53
CA PRO A 363 -30.03 -28.93 11.66
C PRO A 363 -29.29 -29.69 12.77
N VAL A 364 -29.63 -30.97 13.01
CA VAL A 364 -28.94 -31.82 14.02
C VAL A 364 -27.48 -32.05 13.69
N ASN A 365 -27.12 -31.97 12.41
CA ASN A 365 -25.77 -32.21 11.91
C ASN A 365 -24.96 -30.92 11.77
N LYS A 366 -25.49 -29.76 12.19
CA LYS A 366 -24.80 -28.46 12.11
C LYS A 366 -23.39 -28.49 12.70
N TRP A 367 -23.18 -29.22 13.80
CA TRP A 367 -21.90 -29.30 14.51
C TRP A 367 -20.77 -30.04 13.76
N ARG A 368 -21.12 -30.86 12.75
CA ARG A 368 -20.15 -31.64 11.95
C ARG A 368 -20.02 -31.17 10.51
N ARG A 369 -20.65 -30.04 10.17
CA ARG A 369 -20.55 -29.42 8.85
C ARG A 369 -19.26 -28.61 8.76
N ILE A 370 -18.70 -28.56 7.55
CA ILE A 370 -17.42 -27.92 7.25
C ILE A 370 -17.58 -26.87 6.14
N ASP A 371 -18.75 -26.26 6.03
CA ASP A 371 -19.14 -25.39 4.89
C ASP A 371 -18.29 -24.14 4.73
N PHE A 372 -17.60 -23.81 5.82
CA PHE A 372 -16.86 -22.58 6.02
C PHE A 372 -15.40 -22.86 6.41
N ASP A 373 -15.01 -24.12 6.66
CA ASP A 373 -13.65 -24.48 7.08
C ASP A 373 -12.60 -24.04 6.04
N TRP A 374 -12.96 -24.10 4.76
CA TRP A 374 -12.09 -23.65 3.67
C TRP A 374 -11.96 -22.12 3.61
N LEU A 375 -12.88 -21.35 4.21
CA LEU A 375 -12.77 -19.88 4.30
C LEU A 375 -11.58 -19.46 5.16
N GLY A 376 -11.16 -20.27 6.14
CA GLY A 376 -9.94 -20.02 6.91
C GLY A 376 -8.66 -20.01 6.04
N VAL A 377 -8.69 -20.66 4.86
CA VAL A 377 -7.59 -20.59 3.89
C VAL A 377 -7.61 -19.27 3.11
N ALA A 378 -8.79 -18.63 2.97
CA ALA A 378 -8.93 -17.35 2.29
C ALA A 378 -8.11 -16.25 2.94
N GLU A 379 -7.98 -16.26 4.28
CA GLU A 379 -7.13 -15.32 5.03
C GLU A 379 -5.68 -15.34 4.53
N ASN A 380 -5.13 -16.54 4.29
CA ASN A 380 -3.77 -16.67 3.79
C ASN A 380 -3.63 -16.17 2.34
N PHE A 381 -4.67 -16.31 1.51
CA PHE A 381 -4.67 -15.69 0.17
C PHE A 381 -4.74 -14.17 0.28
N ALA A 382 -5.52 -13.65 1.23
CA ALA A 382 -5.68 -12.24 1.50
C ALA A 382 -4.36 -11.58 1.92
N ILE A 383 -3.69 -12.18 2.91
CA ILE A 383 -2.36 -11.73 3.36
C ILE A 383 -1.35 -11.80 2.22
N LYS A 384 -1.38 -12.85 1.39
CA LYS A 384 -0.46 -12.97 0.25
C LYS A 384 -0.73 -11.93 -0.85
N ALA A 385 -2.00 -11.63 -1.16
CA ALA A 385 -2.38 -10.61 -2.15
C ALA A 385 -1.88 -9.23 -1.74
N ASP A 386 -2.18 -8.88 -0.50
CA ASP A 386 -1.74 -7.65 0.15
C ASP A 386 -0.22 -7.53 0.12
N SER A 387 0.48 -8.53 0.66
CA SER A 387 1.94 -8.45 0.81
C SER A 387 2.68 -8.46 -0.53
N LEU A 388 2.15 -9.19 -1.53
CA LEU A 388 2.69 -9.18 -2.88
C LEU A 388 2.59 -7.76 -3.47
N THR A 389 1.43 -7.13 -3.32
CA THR A 389 1.17 -5.77 -3.83
C THR A 389 2.00 -4.73 -3.08
N ASN A 390 2.14 -4.84 -1.76
CA ASN A 390 3.02 -3.99 -0.96
C ASN A 390 4.48 -4.01 -1.45
N ASN A 391 5.03 -5.19 -1.78
CA ASN A 391 6.39 -5.29 -2.34
C ASN A 391 6.53 -4.75 -3.77
N THR A 392 5.43 -4.44 -4.47
CA THR A 392 5.46 -3.71 -5.75
C THR A 392 5.64 -2.20 -5.60
N SER A 393 5.75 -1.70 -4.35
CA SER A 393 6.01 -0.28 -4.09
C SER A 393 7.26 0.24 -4.81
N LEU A 394 7.06 1.31 -5.57
CA LEU A 394 8.12 2.18 -6.07
C LEU A 394 8.78 2.88 -4.89
N VAL A 395 10.07 2.61 -4.69
CA VAL A 395 10.89 3.20 -3.63
C VAL A 395 11.84 4.22 -4.23
N LEU A 396 11.79 5.45 -3.72
CA LEU A 396 12.57 6.57 -4.22
C LEU A 396 13.42 7.18 -3.11
N ALA A 397 14.71 7.39 -3.39
CA ALA A 397 15.61 8.16 -2.56
C ALA A 397 16.04 9.42 -3.31
N PHE A 398 15.56 10.59 -2.88
CA PHE A 398 15.90 11.89 -3.46
C PHE A 398 17.17 12.41 -2.82
N GLU A 399 18.27 12.44 -3.56
CA GLU A 399 19.51 13.08 -3.15
C GLU A 399 19.47 14.57 -3.49
N LEU A 400 19.51 15.38 -2.44
CA LEU A 400 19.44 16.83 -2.51
C LEU A 400 20.81 17.40 -2.90
N PRO A 401 20.85 18.57 -3.56
CA PRO A 401 22.11 19.23 -3.85
C PRO A 401 22.82 19.60 -2.56
N LYS A 402 24.11 19.90 -2.67
CA LYS A 402 24.85 20.49 -1.56
C LYS A 402 24.35 21.91 -1.37
N LYS A 403 24.35 22.37 -0.12
CA LYS A 403 24.22 23.80 0.20
C LYS A 403 25.22 24.62 -0.63
N SER A 404 24.82 25.77 -1.14
CA SER A 404 25.61 26.63 -2.03
C SER A 404 26.94 27.07 -1.42
N ASP A 405 26.94 27.35 -0.12
CA ASP A 405 28.13 27.73 0.65
C ASP A 405 28.88 26.53 1.26
N ALA A 406 28.46 25.29 0.98
CA ALA A 406 29.08 24.11 1.56
C ALA A 406 30.44 23.79 0.94
N GLU A 407 31.36 23.30 1.76
CA GLU A 407 32.66 22.81 1.29
C GLU A 407 32.48 21.69 0.26
N ALA A 408 33.46 21.54 -0.64
CA ALA A 408 33.42 20.57 -1.73
C ALA A 408 33.20 19.11 -1.27
N GLU A 409 33.53 18.78 -0.02
CA GLU A 409 33.38 17.44 0.57
C GLU A 409 32.05 17.26 1.33
N SER A 410 31.20 18.29 1.39
CA SER A 410 29.98 18.25 2.19
C SER A 410 28.99 17.20 1.71
N LEU A 411 28.34 16.58 2.69
CA LEU A 411 27.39 15.49 2.50
C LEU A 411 26.14 15.97 1.76
N ARG A 412 25.75 15.29 0.67
CA ARG A 412 24.42 15.46 0.08
C ARG A 412 23.38 14.69 0.87
N ARG A 413 22.32 15.37 1.28
CA ARG A 413 21.27 14.78 2.13
C ARG A 413 20.25 14.00 1.31
N VAL A 414 19.57 13.03 1.92
CA VAL A 414 18.63 12.14 1.22
C VAL A 414 17.24 12.18 1.86
N LEU A 415 16.20 12.25 1.02
CA LEU A 415 14.81 12.02 1.41
C LEU A 415 14.39 10.63 0.91
N LEU A 416 13.90 9.76 1.79
CA LEU A 416 13.53 8.39 1.48
C LEU A 416 12.02 8.18 1.53
N PHE A 417 11.42 7.75 0.41
CA PHE A 417 10.01 7.41 0.28
C PHE A 417 9.88 5.95 -0.15
N VAL A 418 9.31 5.11 0.72
CA VAL A 418 9.30 3.65 0.50
C VAL A 418 7.95 3.09 0.07
N GLY A 419 6.92 3.93 -0.11
CA GLY A 419 5.54 3.44 -0.27
C GLY A 419 5.22 2.48 0.88
N ASP A 420 4.72 1.29 0.56
CA ASP A 420 4.49 0.21 1.52
C ASP A 420 5.43 -0.98 1.31
N ALA A 421 6.64 -0.72 0.82
CA ALA A 421 7.68 -1.73 0.62
C ALA A 421 7.88 -2.60 1.87
N GLN A 422 7.71 -3.91 1.72
CA GLN A 422 7.92 -4.90 2.77
C GLN A 422 9.33 -5.52 2.70
N ALA A 423 9.60 -6.45 3.62
CA ALA A 423 10.92 -7.05 3.82
C ALA A 423 11.63 -7.52 2.54
N GLY A 424 10.89 -8.10 1.59
CA GLY A 424 11.44 -8.52 0.30
C GLY A 424 12.03 -7.39 -0.52
N ASN A 425 11.33 -6.25 -0.58
CA ASN A 425 11.81 -5.06 -1.26
C ASN A 425 13.04 -4.48 -0.53
N TRP A 426 12.98 -4.28 0.79
CA TRP A 426 14.13 -3.80 1.58
C TRP A 426 15.40 -4.64 1.39
N LEU A 427 15.28 -5.97 1.46
CA LEU A 427 16.41 -6.88 1.33
C LEU A 427 16.94 -6.99 -0.11
N SER A 428 16.24 -6.42 -1.09
CA SER A 428 16.69 -6.40 -2.47
C SER A 428 17.64 -5.24 -2.77
N TRP A 429 17.67 -4.18 -1.94
CA TRP A 429 18.44 -2.98 -2.25
C TRP A 429 19.96 -3.23 -2.25
N ASP A 430 20.46 -4.06 -1.31
CA ASP A 430 21.87 -4.48 -1.30
C ASP A 430 22.23 -5.43 -2.47
N LYS A 431 21.24 -5.89 -3.26
CA LYS A 431 21.46 -6.68 -4.47
C LYS A 431 21.65 -5.81 -5.71
N ILE A 432 21.44 -4.49 -5.62
CA ILE A 432 21.68 -3.55 -6.72
C ILE A 432 23.19 -3.43 -6.91
N THR A 433 23.69 -3.84 -8.09
CA THR A 433 25.13 -3.92 -8.37
C THR A 433 25.66 -2.75 -9.19
N ALA A 434 24.79 -2.00 -9.87
CA ALA A 434 25.16 -0.84 -10.67
C ALA A 434 24.03 0.20 -10.70
N TRP A 435 24.41 1.47 -10.85
CA TRP A 435 23.49 2.57 -11.12
C TRP A 435 23.32 2.79 -12.62
N ASN A 436 22.10 2.69 -13.12
CA ASN A 436 21.70 3.02 -14.48
C ASN A 436 21.28 4.50 -14.53
N LYS A 437 22.21 5.38 -14.90
CA LYS A 437 21.97 6.83 -14.91
C LYS A 437 21.16 7.24 -16.14
N HIS A 438 20.13 8.06 -15.92
CA HIS A 438 19.33 8.67 -16.97
C HIS A 438 19.77 10.12 -17.20
N ASP A 439 19.76 10.56 -18.46
CA ASP A 439 19.93 11.95 -18.86
C ASP A 439 21.10 12.67 -18.17
N SER A 440 20.82 13.78 -17.50
CA SER A 440 21.78 14.61 -16.79
C SER A 440 22.04 14.18 -15.34
N ALA A 441 21.60 12.98 -14.93
CA ALA A 441 21.76 12.51 -13.56
C ALA A 441 23.24 12.51 -13.15
N ASN A 442 23.53 13.13 -12.00
CA ASN A 442 24.89 13.24 -11.48
C ASN A 442 24.95 12.89 -9.98
N PRO A 443 24.58 11.64 -9.63
CA PRO A 443 24.56 11.18 -8.24
C PRO A 443 25.96 11.25 -7.63
N SER A 444 26.04 11.52 -6.33
CA SER A 444 27.32 11.49 -5.61
C SER A 444 27.90 10.08 -5.56
N GLN A 445 27.06 9.04 -5.63
CA GLN A 445 27.51 7.65 -5.68
C GLN A 445 27.88 7.24 -7.11
N ALA A 446 29.13 6.81 -7.29
CA ALA A 446 29.58 6.19 -8.54
C ALA A 446 29.08 4.74 -8.67
N LYS A 447 28.91 4.03 -7.55
CA LYS A 447 28.41 2.67 -7.45
C LYS A 447 27.41 2.57 -6.29
N PRO A 448 26.49 1.59 -6.29
CA PRO A 448 25.58 1.39 -5.17
C PRO A 448 26.32 1.15 -3.85
N ASP A 449 25.99 1.97 -2.86
CA ASP A 449 26.40 1.80 -1.47
C ASP A 449 25.21 2.18 -0.58
N MET A 450 24.49 1.16 -0.10
CA MET A 450 23.27 1.37 0.68
C MET A 450 23.58 1.88 2.10
N ASP A 451 24.75 1.59 2.66
CA ASP A 451 25.15 2.13 3.97
C ASP A 451 25.41 3.63 3.87
N ASP A 452 26.05 4.07 2.78
CA ASP A 452 26.20 5.48 2.51
C ASP A 452 24.86 6.16 2.18
N LEU A 453 24.03 5.57 1.31
CA LEU A 453 22.77 6.18 0.90
C LEU A 453 21.80 6.34 2.08
N LEU A 454 21.61 5.28 2.88
CA LEU A 454 20.76 5.31 4.07
C LEU A 454 21.37 6.18 5.18
N GLY A 455 22.69 6.16 5.36
CA GLY A 455 23.37 7.00 6.34
C GLY A 455 23.14 8.50 6.12
N ARG A 456 22.87 8.92 4.88
CA ARG A 456 22.60 10.30 4.47
C ARG A 456 21.13 10.71 4.59
N VAL A 457 20.24 9.79 4.95
CA VAL A 457 18.81 10.07 5.08
C VAL A 457 18.55 11.07 6.19
N ILE A 458 17.78 12.12 5.88
CA ILE A 458 17.25 13.10 6.83
C ILE A 458 15.73 13.07 6.94
N PHE A 459 15.06 12.47 5.95
CA PHE A 459 13.62 12.30 5.91
C PHE A 459 13.24 10.89 5.53
N TYR A 460 12.28 10.31 6.23
CA TYR A 460 11.76 8.98 5.95
C TYR A 460 10.22 8.96 5.98
N LYS A 461 9.58 8.66 4.84
CA LYS A 461 8.17 8.23 4.86
C LYS A 461 8.14 6.78 5.35
N VAL A 462 7.54 6.54 6.51
CA VAL A 462 7.47 5.22 7.12
C VAL A 462 6.52 4.33 6.31
N GLY A 463 7.00 3.16 5.89
CA GLY A 463 6.21 2.25 5.05
C GLY A 463 5.09 1.52 5.78
N HIS A 464 4.04 1.16 5.04
CA HIS A 464 2.88 0.36 5.48
C HIS A 464 2.34 0.84 6.82
N HIS A 465 2.23 2.16 6.95
CA HIS A 465 1.71 2.87 8.12
C HIS A 465 2.38 2.52 9.46
N GLY A 466 3.65 2.07 9.42
CA GLY A 466 4.41 1.68 10.61
C GLY A 466 4.30 0.20 10.98
N SER A 467 4.01 -0.67 10.02
CA SER A 467 4.00 -2.11 10.24
C SER A 467 5.40 -2.67 10.41
N HIS A 468 5.55 -3.64 11.32
CA HIS A 468 6.80 -4.36 11.62
C HIS A 468 7.45 -5.03 10.40
N ASN A 469 6.68 -5.28 9.33
CA ASN A 469 7.17 -5.95 8.13
C ASN A 469 7.57 -5.00 6.99
N ALA A 470 7.33 -3.70 7.14
CA ALA A 470 7.61 -2.66 6.14
C ALA A 470 8.69 -1.67 6.55
N THR A 471 9.22 -1.81 7.75
CA THR A 471 10.41 -1.07 8.19
C THR A 471 11.34 -2.06 8.87
N LEU A 472 12.46 -2.37 8.23
CA LEU A 472 13.46 -3.27 8.81
C LEU A 472 14.25 -2.56 9.91
N GLN A 473 14.70 -3.31 10.92
CA GLN A 473 15.56 -2.78 11.97
C GLN A 473 17.00 -2.69 11.44
N ALA A 474 17.71 -3.83 11.38
CA ALA A 474 19.13 -3.88 11.03
C ALA A 474 19.41 -3.39 9.60
N GLN A 475 18.58 -3.82 8.63
CA GLN A 475 18.73 -3.44 7.22
C GLN A 475 17.97 -2.14 6.85
N GLY A 476 17.33 -1.49 7.83
CA GLY A 476 16.54 -0.28 7.61
C GLY A 476 16.96 0.84 8.57
N ILE A 477 16.18 1.06 9.63
CA ILE A 477 16.36 2.19 10.55
C ILE A 477 17.78 2.26 11.13
N ASP A 478 18.43 1.13 11.39
CA ASP A 478 19.76 1.13 11.98
C ASP A 478 20.85 1.73 11.08
N ARG A 479 20.61 1.73 9.76
CA ARG A 479 21.51 2.33 8.77
C ARG A 479 21.22 3.81 8.56
N MET A 480 20.05 4.30 8.98
CA MET A 480 19.61 5.67 8.73
C MET A 480 20.27 6.70 9.63
N ALA A 481 20.53 7.88 9.06
CA ALA A 481 21.04 9.07 9.74
C ALA A 481 22.39 8.90 10.46
N THR A 482 23.12 7.83 10.18
CA THR A 482 24.47 7.56 10.72
C THR A 482 25.51 8.59 10.26
N LYS A 483 25.27 9.24 9.11
CA LYS A 483 26.12 10.30 8.54
C LYS A 483 25.48 11.69 8.65
N SER A 484 24.17 11.80 8.41
CA SER A 484 23.46 13.09 8.45
C SER A 484 23.31 13.66 9.86
N GLY A 485 23.25 12.81 10.89
CA GLY A 485 23.10 13.22 12.29
C GLY A 485 21.71 13.77 12.63
N GLU A 486 20.72 13.62 11.75
CA GLU A 486 19.32 13.94 12.03
C GLU A 486 18.33 13.08 11.23
N LEU A 487 17.18 12.76 11.81
CA LEU A 487 16.10 12.06 11.12
C LEU A 487 14.73 12.64 11.44
N THR A 488 13.95 12.92 10.40
CA THR A 488 12.53 13.25 10.48
C THR A 488 11.72 12.17 9.78
N ALA A 489 10.77 11.55 10.47
CA ALA A 489 9.94 10.51 9.92
C ALA A 489 8.48 10.93 9.86
N PHE A 490 7.83 10.72 8.73
CA PHE A 490 6.38 10.88 8.57
C PHE A 490 5.73 9.50 8.57
N LEU A 491 4.80 9.31 9.50
CA LEU A 491 4.12 8.06 9.78
C LEU A 491 2.62 8.23 9.46
N PRO A 492 2.18 7.87 8.23
CA PRO A 492 0.84 8.15 7.73
C PRO A 492 -0.20 7.17 8.30
N VAL A 493 -0.41 7.23 9.63
CA VAL A 493 -1.34 6.36 10.35
C VAL A 493 -2.26 7.16 11.25
N SER A 494 -3.54 6.82 11.20
CA SER A 494 -4.50 7.20 12.24
C SER A 494 -4.68 6.02 13.20
N TYR A 495 -4.14 6.15 14.41
CA TYR A 495 -4.23 5.11 15.45
C TYR A 495 -5.68 4.68 15.72
N PRO A 496 -6.65 5.60 15.87
CA PRO A 496 -8.04 5.20 16.10
C PRO A 496 -8.63 4.44 14.92
N ILE A 497 -8.29 4.79 13.68
CA ILE A 497 -8.81 4.07 12.51
C ILE A 497 -8.18 2.68 12.41
N ALA A 498 -6.86 2.55 12.61
CA ALA A 498 -6.18 1.26 12.63
C ALA A 498 -6.78 0.29 13.66
N HIS A 499 -7.05 0.76 14.88
CA HIS A 499 -7.51 -0.10 15.97
C HIS A 499 -9.04 -0.25 16.05
N LEU A 500 -9.81 0.82 15.83
CA LEU A 500 -11.26 0.83 16.06
C LEU A 500 -12.09 0.50 14.81
N VAL A 501 -11.51 0.65 13.61
CA VAL A 501 -12.14 0.27 12.34
C VAL A 501 -11.56 -1.05 11.85
N TRP A 502 -10.23 -1.11 11.76
CA TRP A 502 -9.53 -2.24 11.15
C TRP A 502 -9.15 -3.35 12.12
N ARG A 503 -9.19 -3.08 13.43
CA ARG A 503 -8.78 -4.01 14.49
C ARG A 503 -7.38 -4.57 14.27
N TRP A 504 -6.51 -3.81 13.62
CA TRP A 504 -5.10 -4.16 13.52
C TRP A 504 -4.50 -4.03 14.92
N CYS A 505 -3.89 -5.11 15.39
CA CYS A 505 -3.12 -5.08 16.63
C CYS A 505 -1.78 -4.40 16.34
N GLU A 506 -1.40 -3.43 17.17
CA GLU A 506 -0.06 -2.84 17.22
C GLU A 506 0.33 -1.97 16.01
N MET A 507 -0.57 -1.06 15.61
CA MET A 507 -0.34 -0.10 14.50
C MET A 507 -0.56 1.37 14.91
N PRO A 508 0.49 2.21 14.93
CA PRO A 508 1.85 1.90 14.51
C PRO A 508 2.56 1.00 15.50
N PHE A 509 3.49 0.21 14.99
CA PHE A 509 4.28 -0.70 15.81
C PHE A 509 5.23 0.11 16.69
N GLU A 510 5.00 0.09 18.01
CA GLU A 510 5.72 0.93 18.98
C GLU A 510 7.26 0.80 18.87
N PRO A 511 7.86 -0.39 18.69
CA PRO A 511 9.31 -0.51 18.53
C PRO A 511 9.87 0.23 17.30
N ILE A 512 9.09 0.41 16.23
CA ILE A 512 9.51 1.24 15.09
C ILE A 512 9.51 2.72 15.50
N CYS A 513 8.46 3.18 16.18
CA CYS A 513 8.38 4.55 16.68
C CYS A 513 9.56 4.87 17.60
N ASP A 514 9.88 3.96 18.53
CA ASP A 514 11.01 4.10 19.44
C ASP A 514 12.34 4.14 18.69
N ALA A 515 12.58 3.19 17.77
CA ALA A 515 13.81 3.14 16.99
C ALA A 515 14.03 4.41 16.16
N LEU A 516 12.95 5.00 15.61
CA LEU A 516 12.99 6.27 14.88
C LEU A 516 13.30 7.45 15.82
N MET A 517 12.69 7.51 17.00
CA MET A 517 12.93 8.56 18.00
C MET A 517 14.30 8.46 18.67
N GLU A 518 14.91 7.27 18.68
CA GLU A 518 16.27 7.03 19.17
C GLU A 518 17.36 7.43 18.15
N ARG A 519 17.02 7.59 16.87
CA ARG A 519 17.97 8.14 15.89
C ARG A 519 18.41 9.56 16.29
N PRO A 520 19.59 10.01 15.82
CA PRO A 520 20.04 11.38 16.06
C PRO A 520 18.95 12.39 15.73
N LYS A 521 18.60 13.27 16.68
CA LYS A 521 17.52 14.27 16.57
C LYS A 521 16.20 13.71 16.01
N GLY A 522 15.88 12.44 16.31
CA GLY A 522 14.72 11.73 15.78
C GLY A 522 13.40 12.44 16.09
N ARG A 523 12.63 12.75 15.05
CA ARG A 523 11.27 13.33 15.14
C ARG A 523 10.32 12.48 14.32
N VAL A 524 9.21 12.04 14.92
CA VAL A 524 8.19 11.25 14.21
C VAL A 524 6.90 12.06 14.18
N PHE A 525 6.33 12.28 13.00
CA PHE A 525 5.06 12.98 12.82
C PHE A 525 3.98 12.03 12.33
N THR A 526 2.79 12.13 12.91
CA THR A 526 1.56 11.50 12.41
C THR A 526 0.66 12.56 11.76
N PRO A 527 -0.44 12.18 11.09
CA PRO A 527 -1.48 13.11 10.66
C PRO A 527 -2.00 14.08 11.73
N LEU A 528 -1.77 13.79 13.01
CA LEU A 528 -2.18 14.64 14.13
C LEU A 528 -1.10 15.63 14.61
N GLY A 529 0.16 15.44 14.18
CA GLY A 529 1.29 16.26 14.60
C GLY A 529 2.48 15.45 15.10
N LEU A 530 3.34 16.09 15.91
CA LEU A 530 4.57 15.47 16.41
C LEU A 530 4.24 14.42 17.47
N LEU A 531 4.68 13.18 17.25
CA LEU A 531 4.56 12.09 18.22
C LEU A 531 5.44 12.40 19.43
N SER A 532 4.86 12.30 20.63
CA SER A 532 5.60 12.48 21.88
C SER A 532 6.11 11.14 22.41
N LYS A 533 7.19 11.19 23.18
CA LYS A 533 7.77 10.03 23.89
C LYS A 533 6.86 9.46 24.97
N THR A 534 5.82 10.18 25.38
CA THR A 534 4.78 9.63 26.24
C THR A 534 3.78 8.86 25.38
N PRO A 535 3.58 7.55 25.61
CA PRO A 535 2.70 6.72 24.79
C PRO A 535 1.31 7.35 24.62
N GLY A 536 0.82 7.38 23.37
CA GLY A 536 -0.50 7.92 23.03
C GLY A 536 -0.64 9.44 23.07
N SER A 537 0.45 10.20 23.28
CA SER A 537 0.40 11.67 23.26
C SER A 537 0.99 12.26 21.97
N VAL A 538 0.38 13.34 21.49
CA VAL A 538 0.83 14.11 20.32
C VAL A 538 1.04 15.55 20.77
N VAL A 539 2.22 16.11 20.47
CA VAL A 539 2.49 17.53 20.65
C VAL A 539 1.96 18.28 19.44
N GLN A 540 0.95 19.11 19.66
CA GLN A 540 0.50 20.06 18.64
C GLN A 540 1.52 21.20 18.57
N ASN A 541 2.10 21.39 17.40
CA ASN A 541 2.95 22.54 17.10
C ASN A 541 2.28 23.32 15.97
N ASP A 542 1.55 24.37 16.33
CA ASP A 542 0.64 25.09 15.43
C ASP A 542 1.31 25.62 14.16
N HIS A 543 2.63 25.84 14.18
CA HIS A 543 3.38 26.29 13.00
C HIS A 543 3.64 25.20 11.95
N LEU A 544 3.51 23.93 12.33
CA LEU A 544 3.69 22.77 11.44
C LEU A 544 2.35 22.17 10.98
N LEU A 545 1.25 22.61 11.59
CA LEU A 545 -0.09 22.08 11.32
C LEU A 545 -0.88 23.05 10.47
N SER A 546 -1.65 22.52 9.54
CA SER A 546 -2.67 23.29 8.85
C SER A 546 -3.67 23.91 9.83
N ALA A 547 -3.98 25.20 9.60
CA ALA A 547 -5.11 25.87 10.23
C ALA A 547 -6.44 25.28 9.73
N LEU A 548 -6.51 24.92 8.45
CA LEU A 548 -7.64 24.19 7.88
C LEU A 548 -7.71 22.79 8.47
N LYS A 549 -8.93 22.35 8.79
CA LYS A 549 -9.21 21.05 9.40
C LYS A 549 -10.06 20.17 8.49
N LEU A 550 -9.82 18.87 8.59
CA LEU A 550 -10.71 17.83 8.13
C LEU A 550 -11.73 17.51 9.24
N PRO A 551 -12.98 17.18 8.88
CA PRO A 551 -14.02 16.93 9.86
C PRO A 551 -13.70 15.72 10.74
N ALA A 552 -14.33 15.63 11.91
CA ALA A 552 -14.21 14.46 12.79
C ALA A 552 -14.63 13.15 12.06
N LYS A 553 -13.97 12.04 12.39
CA LYS A 553 -14.30 10.70 11.86
C LYS A 553 -15.39 10.09 12.73
N VAL A 554 -16.64 10.11 12.24
CA VAL A 554 -17.80 9.60 13.00
C VAL A 554 -18.31 8.30 12.39
N ARG A 555 -18.39 7.24 13.20
CA ARG A 555 -18.90 5.94 12.75
C ARG A 555 -20.37 6.06 12.38
N ALA A 556 -20.73 5.66 11.16
CA ALA A 556 -22.08 5.84 10.64
C ALA A 556 -23.15 5.06 11.43
N SER A 557 -22.80 3.87 11.94
CA SER A 557 -23.74 2.92 12.57
C SER A 557 -24.25 3.37 13.94
N ASP A 558 -23.37 3.94 14.78
CA ASP A 558 -23.66 4.25 16.19
C ASP A 558 -23.36 5.72 16.55
N LYS A 559 -22.91 6.53 15.58
CA LYS A 559 -22.53 7.94 15.74
C LYS A 559 -21.36 8.17 16.71
N THR A 560 -20.59 7.13 17.04
CA THR A 560 -19.37 7.27 17.85
C THR A 560 -18.32 8.08 17.10
N VAL A 561 -17.74 9.08 17.77
CA VAL A 561 -16.57 9.79 17.26
C VAL A 561 -15.35 8.88 17.42
N LEU A 562 -14.79 8.41 16.31
CA LEU A 562 -13.59 7.58 16.26
C LEU A 562 -12.33 8.43 16.41
N GLU A 563 -12.31 9.58 15.76
CA GLU A 563 -11.22 10.57 15.81
C GLU A 563 -11.82 11.97 15.67
N GLY A 564 -11.28 12.94 16.41
CA GLY A 564 -11.70 14.34 16.32
C GLY A 564 -11.35 14.98 14.98
N GLU A 565 -11.55 16.28 14.87
CA GLU A 565 -11.05 17.05 13.72
C GLU A 565 -9.53 16.91 13.62
N THR A 566 -9.04 16.69 12.40
CA THR A 566 -7.61 16.54 12.12
C THR A 566 -7.13 17.71 11.27
N PRO A 567 -5.88 18.16 11.40
CA PRO A 567 -5.34 19.15 10.47
C PRO A 567 -5.38 18.61 9.03
N LEU A 568 -5.61 19.48 8.06
CA LEU A 568 -5.63 19.09 6.64
C LEU A 568 -4.28 18.50 6.20
N TRP A 569 -3.19 19.03 6.74
CA TRP A 569 -1.83 18.53 6.52
C TRP A 569 -0.92 18.88 7.70
N VAL A 570 0.19 18.16 7.79
CA VAL A 570 1.36 18.47 8.61
C VAL A 570 2.53 18.76 7.67
N GLN A 571 3.27 19.84 7.92
CA GLN A 571 4.38 20.29 7.08
C GLN A 571 5.68 20.36 7.87
N VAL A 572 6.78 19.97 7.23
CA VAL A 572 8.14 20.30 7.66
C VAL A 572 8.89 20.97 6.52
N SER A 573 9.82 21.87 6.85
CA SER A 573 10.84 22.35 5.93
C SER A 573 12.18 21.78 6.35
N LEU A 574 12.90 21.18 5.41
CA LEU A 574 14.16 20.50 5.67
C LEU A 574 15.29 21.19 4.90
N PRO A 575 16.25 21.83 5.58
CA PRO A 575 17.41 22.40 4.93
C PRO A 575 18.33 21.28 4.40
N TYR A 576 19.03 21.58 3.30
CA TYR A 576 20.03 20.68 2.73
C TYR A 576 21.42 21.27 2.59
#